data_AF-A9VCH0-F1
#
_entry.id   AF-A9VCH0-F1
#
_cell.length_a   1.000
_cell.length_b   1.000
_cell.length_c   1.000
_cell.angle_alpha   90.00
_cell.angle_beta   90.00
_cell.angle_gamma   90.00
#
_symmetry.space_group_name_H-M   'P 1'
#
loop_
_entity.id
_entity.type
_entity.pdbx_description
1 polymer ?
#
loop_
_entity_poly.entity_id
_entity_poly.type
_entity_poly.pdbx_seq_one_letter_code
_entity_poly.pdbx_strand_id
1 'polypeptide(L)'
;MPATMTPMAAANVPARGAQTGAKSVESEVKQGVEGVETVAETVVETVVEEGEAPNLLSVKPQVKAVVHRDVGLAACLAETGPVQVAGQPLPNSLGAVQFPHLLAPAESAELRKRVSALEYSFWSSNPDDRDFRNAVTVEVHDQGLAAALWERIRPHVPARFEMKEDDEWYERGTEGEWVASGINEHLLFAHYSEGGHFSPHTDGYTIVDFNHRSLYTVIVYLNDCGAGGATLLYPPETDVSFVRDEFQRFRWTIQPTHRVACEAGSGLVFFQTLPHEGEPVGPGTFKTIIRTDVMYRRVPPRCDDDAGRLAYSLYREAELLEADGHAPEAGQKFRRAVKLCPEFADLMGL
;
A
#
# COMPACT_ATOMS: atom_id res chain seq x y z
N MET A 1 -26.29 -7.40 -28.44
CA MET A 1 -26.11 -7.19 -26.99
C MET A 1 -24.90 -6.29 -26.86
N PRO A 2 -24.99 -5.04 -26.37
CA PRO A 2 -23.80 -4.23 -26.26
C PRO A 2 -22.96 -4.78 -25.12
N ALA A 3 -21.67 -5.01 -25.38
CA ALA A 3 -20.69 -5.30 -24.36
C ALA A 3 -20.68 -4.13 -23.37
N THR A 4 -20.91 -4.43 -22.10
CA THR A 4 -20.66 -3.51 -20.99
C THR A 4 -19.17 -3.19 -21.01
N MET A 5 -18.82 -2.00 -21.52
CA MET A 5 -17.49 -1.44 -21.32
C MET A 5 -17.33 -1.22 -19.82
N THR A 6 -16.35 -1.87 -19.23
CA THR A 6 -15.93 -1.62 -17.85
C THR A 6 -15.48 -0.16 -17.77
N PRO A 7 -16.05 0.68 -16.88
CA PRO A 7 -15.55 2.02 -16.65
C PRO A 7 -14.09 1.94 -16.22
N MET A 8 -13.27 2.89 -16.66
CA MET A 8 -11.87 3.01 -16.24
C MET A 8 -11.83 3.34 -14.74
N ALA A 9 -11.71 2.29 -13.91
CA ALA A 9 -11.48 2.43 -12.48
C ALA A 9 -10.14 3.12 -12.22
N ALA A 10 -10.02 3.76 -11.07
CA ALA A 10 -8.74 4.28 -10.60
C ALA A 10 -7.65 3.21 -10.71
N ALA A 11 -6.46 3.61 -11.16
CA ALA A 11 -5.37 2.68 -11.35
C ALA A 11 -4.89 2.17 -9.97
N ASN A 12 -5.07 0.88 -9.69
CA ASN A 12 -4.67 0.29 -8.42
C ASN A 12 -3.15 0.06 -8.41
N VAL A 13 -2.45 0.59 -7.41
CA VAL A 13 -1.02 0.33 -7.22
C VAL A 13 -0.82 -0.70 -6.12
N PRO A 14 -0.30 -1.90 -6.43
CA PRO A 14 -0.13 -2.97 -5.45
C PRO A 14 0.61 -2.50 -4.19
N ALA A 15 0.17 -2.99 -3.02
CA ALA A 15 0.87 -2.72 -1.77
C ALA A 15 2.32 -3.21 -1.83
N ARG A 16 3.21 -2.48 -1.16
CA ARG A 16 4.61 -2.88 -0.95
C ARG A 16 4.77 -3.28 0.51
N GLY A 17 5.41 -4.42 0.76
CA GLY A 17 5.66 -4.95 2.11
C GLY A 17 4.69 -6.07 2.53
N ALA A 18 5.27 -7.11 3.15
CA ALA A 18 4.66 -8.40 3.53
C ALA A 18 4.13 -9.29 2.40
N GLN A 19 4.91 -9.52 1.33
CA GLN A 19 4.92 -10.85 0.73
C GLN A 19 6.00 -11.67 1.43
N THR A 20 5.61 -12.65 2.24
CA THR A 20 6.31 -13.94 2.37
C THR A 20 5.56 -14.83 3.35
N GLY A 21 5.05 -15.95 2.85
CA GLY A 21 4.38 -16.96 3.66
C GLY A 21 4.36 -18.33 3.01
N ALA A 22 5.45 -18.78 2.38
CA ALA A 22 5.62 -20.18 1.97
C ALA A 22 7.10 -20.60 1.88
N LYS A 23 7.78 -20.67 3.03
CA LYS A 23 8.89 -21.63 3.21
C LYS A 23 8.89 -22.18 4.63
N SER A 24 8.14 -23.27 4.80
CA SER A 24 8.42 -24.26 5.85
C SER A 24 7.98 -25.62 5.32
N VAL A 25 8.88 -26.25 4.55
CA VAL A 25 8.93 -27.71 4.47
C VAL A 25 10.37 -28.08 4.80
N GLU A 26 10.51 -28.78 5.91
CA GLU A 26 11.77 -29.33 6.42
C GLU A 26 12.45 -30.24 5.38
N SER A 27 13.77 -30.11 5.23
CA SER A 27 14.63 -31.26 4.94
C SER A 27 16.08 -30.99 5.38
N GLU A 28 16.50 -31.77 6.36
CA GLU A 28 17.83 -32.18 6.83
C GLU A 28 19.12 -31.49 6.29
N VAL A 29 19.84 -30.89 7.25
CA VAL A 29 21.30 -30.87 7.51
C VAL A 29 22.28 -31.03 6.33
N LYS A 30 23.07 -29.98 6.08
CA LYS A 30 24.54 -30.03 6.00
C LYS A 30 25.17 -28.66 6.25
N GLN A 31 26.21 -28.65 7.10
CA GLN A 31 27.00 -27.48 7.50
C GLN A 31 27.74 -26.83 6.32
N GLY A 32 27.82 -25.49 6.31
CA GLY A 32 28.77 -24.75 5.48
C GLY A 32 28.48 -23.25 5.37
N VAL A 33 29.27 -22.45 6.10
CA VAL A 33 29.82 -21.09 5.83
C VAL A 33 28.95 -20.01 5.13
N GLU A 34 28.99 -18.81 5.74
CA GLU A 34 28.60 -17.47 5.27
C GLU A 34 28.46 -17.24 3.75
N GLY A 35 27.42 -16.50 3.36
CA GLY A 35 27.30 -15.92 2.02
C GLY A 35 26.02 -15.11 1.87
N VAL A 36 26.17 -13.87 1.39
CA VAL A 36 25.11 -12.96 0.93
C VAL A 36 24.16 -13.69 -0.03
N GLU A 37 22.85 -13.70 0.24
CA GLU A 37 21.85 -14.16 -0.72
C GLU A 37 21.38 -12.97 -1.56
N THR A 38 21.89 -12.88 -2.78
CA THR A 38 21.23 -12.19 -3.90
C THR A 38 20.33 -13.20 -4.62
N VAL A 39 19.09 -12.79 -4.93
CA VAL A 39 18.17 -13.59 -5.77
C VAL A 39 17.64 -12.72 -6.91
N ALA A 40 17.55 -13.36 -8.08
CA ALA A 40 17.63 -12.82 -9.43
C ALA A 40 16.47 -11.92 -9.89
N GLU A 41 16.82 -11.06 -10.87
CA GLU A 41 15.96 -10.25 -11.71
C GLU A 41 14.89 -11.05 -12.47
N THR A 42 13.73 -10.42 -12.69
CA THR A 42 12.93 -10.68 -13.89
C THR A 42 12.36 -9.34 -14.38
N VAL A 43 12.86 -8.92 -15.55
CA VAL A 43 12.49 -7.70 -16.26
C VAL A 43 11.20 -7.96 -17.04
N VAL A 44 10.21 -7.07 -16.92
CA VAL A 44 9.05 -7.02 -17.81
C VAL A 44 9.08 -5.66 -18.50
N GLU A 45 9.20 -5.68 -19.84
CA GLU A 45 9.12 -4.50 -20.68
C GLU A 45 7.68 -3.98 -20.74
N THR A 46 7.49 -2.67 -20.53
CA THR A 46 6.23 -1.97 -20.81
C THR A 46 6.31 -1.33 -22.19
N VAL A 47 5.36 -1.69 -23.08
CA VAL A 47 5.11 -0.95 -24.33
C VAL A 47 4.04 0.08 -24.00
N VAL A 48 4.38 1.37 -24.08
CA VAL A 48 3.43 2.47 -23.94
C VAL A 48 3.11 2.96 -25.35
N GLU A 49 1.89 2.73 -25.84
CA GLU A 49 1.36 3.44 -27.01
C GLU A 49 0.81 4.81 -26.58
N GLU A 50 1.03 5.84 -27.41
CA GLU A 50 0.60 7.21 -27.12
C GLU A 50 -0.94 7.32 -27.02
N GLY A 51 -1.43 7.81 -25.88
CA GLY A 51 -2.83 8.20 -25.70
C GLY A 51 -3.71 7.24 -24.89
N GLU A 52 -3.20 6.07 -24.50
CA GLU A 52 -3.88 5.18 -23.55
C GLU A 52 -3.44 5.43 -22.10
N ALA A 53 -4.34 5.11 -21.17
CA ALA A 53 -4.06 5.16 -19.74
C ALA A 53 -2.90 4.21 -19.38
N PRO A 54 -2.06 4.55 -18.38
CA PRO A 54 -0.98 3.67 -17.98
C PRO A 54 -1.58 2.34 -17.50
N ASN A 55 -1.22 1.24 -18.18
CA ASN A 55 -1.67 -0.10 -17.80
C ASN A 55 -0.89 -0.58 -16.56
N LEU A 56 -1.27 -0.09 -15.38
CA LEU A 56 -0.59 -0.45 -14.13
C LEU A 56 -0.85 -1.87 -13.67
N LEU A 57 -1.84 -2.57 -14.24
CA LEU A 57 -2.00 -4.01 -14.02
C LEU A 57 -0.79 -4.80 -14.55
N SER A 58 -0.02 -4.22 -15.48
CA SER A 58 1.27 -4.77 -15.92
C SER A 58 2.45 -4.42 -15.00
N VAL A 59 2.29 -3.45 -14.09
CA VAL A 59 3.34 -3.03 -13.16
C VAL A 59 3.40 -4.04 -12.02
N LYS A 60 4.38 -4.94 -12.11
CA LYS A 60 4.63 -5.93 -11.07
C LYS A 60 5.28 -5.26 -9.86
N PRO A 61 4.78 -5.49 -8.63
CA PRO A 61 5.45 -5.01 -7.43
C PRO A 61 6.83 -5.66 -7.33
N GLN A 62 7.87 -4.83 -7.43
CA GLN A 62 9.25 -5.26 -7.23
C GLN A 62 9.56 -5.22 -5.73
N VAL A 63 9.95 -6.37 -5.17
CA VAL A 63 10.47 -6.41 -3.80
C VAL A 63 11.80 -5.67 -3.78
N LYS A 64 11.98 -4.72 -2.87
CA LYS A 64 13.29 -4.08 -2.71
C LYS A 64 14.31 -5.09 -2.22
N ALA A 65 15.49 -5.07 -2.81
CA ALA A 65 16.61 -5.89 -2.38
C ALA A 65 17.02 -5.62 -0.92
N VAL A 66 16.73 -4.42 -0.40
CA VAL A 66 17.07 -4.01 0.96
C VAL A 66 15.82 -3.50 1.68
N VAL A 67 15.50 -4.15 2.80
CA VAL A 67 14.57 -3.66 3.82
C VAL A 67 15.38 -3.46 5.09
N HIS A 68 15.48 -2.21 5.54
CA HIS A 68 16.20 -1.90 6.77
C HIS A 68 15.37 -2.35 7.99
N ARG A 69 16.01 -2.91 9.00
CA ARG A 69 15.32 -3.41 10.21
C ARG A 69 15.85 -2.70 11.45
N ASP A 70 14.95 -2.41 12.38
CA ASP A 70 15.27 -1.97 13.75
C ASP A 70 16.26 -0.79 13.82
N VAL A 71 16.10 0.19 12.92
CA VAL A 71 16.97 1.39 12.85
C VAL A 71 16.70 2.39 13.99
N GLY A 72 15.86 2.00 14.94
CA GLY A 72 15.56 2.75 16.17
C GLY A 72 14.74 4.00 15.90
N LEU A 73 13.77 3.95 14.97
CA LEU A 73 12.95 5.11 14.62
C LEU A 73 12.03 5.51 15.76
N ALA A 74 11.56 4.57 16.57
CA ALA A 74 10.76 4.86 17.76
C ALA A 74 11.45 5.85 18.72
N ALA A 75 12.79 5.81 18.81
CA ALA A 75 13.56 6.73 19.65
C ALA A 75 13.60 8.17 19.13
N CYS A 76 13.08 8.43 17.92
CA CYS A 76 12.91 9.78 17.38
C CYS A 76 11.67 10.46 17.95
N LEU A 77 10.75 9.69 18.56
CA LEU A 77 9.55 10.22 19.17
C LEU A 77 9.84 10.65 20.62
N ALA A 78 9.36 11.84 20.99
CA ALA A 78 9.53 12.35 22.35
C ALA A 78 8.67 11.56 23.35
N GLU A 79 7.50 11.10 22.89
CA GLU A 79 6.59 10.24 23.63
C GLU A 79 6.17 9.06 22.76
N THR A 80 6.42 7.84 23.26
CA THR A 80 5.99 6.58 22.66
C THR A 80 4.69 6.04 23.30
N GLY A 81 4.19 6.72 24.34
CA GLY A 81 2.93 6.42 25.00
C GLY A 81 1.71 7.06 24.31
N PRO A 82 0.52 6.96 24.90
CA PRO A 82 -0.70 7.53 24.33
C PRO A 82 -0.62 9.06 24.27
N VAL A 83 -0.38 9.60 23.08
CA VAL A 83 -0.51 11.03 22.80
C VAL A 83 -1.90 11.27 22.24
N GLN A 84 -2.70 12.12 22.88
CA GLN A 84 -3.98 12.51 22.31
C GLN A 84 -3.76 13.43 21.12
N VAL A 85 -4.08 12.94 19.93
CA VAL A 85 -4.10 13.72 18.70
C VAL A 85 -5.55 14.00 18.30
N ALA A 86 -5.78 15.18 17.74
CA ALA A 86 -7.07 15.56 17.21
C ALA A 86 -7.17 15.12 15.74
N GLY A 87 -8.02 14.12 15.47
CA GLY A 87 -8.43 13.75 14.12
C GLY A 87 -9.61 14.61 13.65
N GLN A 88 -9.57 15.02 12.39
CA GLN A 88 -10.59 15.80 11.72
C GLN A 88 -11.15 14.97 10.55
N PRO A 89 -12.36 14.41 10.69
CA PRO A 89 -13.00 13.70 9.58
C PRO A 89 -13.18 14.62 8.38
N LEU A 90 -12.85 14.12 7.20
CA LEU A 90 -13.09 14.80 5.93
C LEU A 90 -14.44 14.32 5.38
N PRO A 91 -15.44 15.20 5.21
CA PRO A 91 -16.74 14.79 4.66
C PRO A 91 -16.60 14.18 3.25
N ASN A 92 -17.51 13.30 2.84
CA ASN A 92 -17.55 12.77 1.46
C ASN A 92 -16.23 12.12 0.96
N SER A 93 -15.49 11.46 1.86
CA SER A 93 -14.15 10.90 1.58
C SER A 93 -13.97 9.46 2.06
N LEU A 94 -15.04 8.66 2.06
CA LEU A 94 -15.03 7.27 2.54
C LEU A 94 -14.42 7.12 3.96
N GLY A 95 -14.71 8.09 4.83
CA GLY A 95 -14.22 8.10 6.21
C GLY A 95 -12.77 8.53 6.38
N ALA A 96 -12.19 9.30 5.46
CA ALA A 96 -10.85 9.84 5.66
C ALA A 96 -10.80 10.79 6.86
N VAL A 97 -9.66 10.78 7.56
CA VAL A 97 -9.39 11.60 8.75
C VAL A 97 -8.03 12.26 8.60
N GLN A 98 -8.00 13.59 8.68
CA GLN A 98 -6.78 14.36 8.73
C GLN A 98 -6.35 14.60 10.18
N PHE A 99 -5.05 14.58 10.43
CA PHE A 99 -4.43 14.86 11.72
C PHE A 99 -3.47 16.03 11.57
N PRO A 100 -3.85 17.27 11.93
CA PRO A 100 -2.95 18.41 11.77
C PRO A 100 -1.65 18.30 12.57
N HIS A 101 -1.68 17.56 13.69
CA HIS A 101 -0.56 17.40 14.63
C HIS A 101 -0.42 15.95 15.07
N LEU A 102 -0.16 15.04 14.11
CA LEU A 102 0.09 13.64 14.41
C LEU A 102 1.46 13.42 15.05
N LEU A 103 2.48 14.12 14.55
CA LEU A 103 3.83 14.18 15.13
C LEU A 103 4.16 15.62 15.51
N ALA A 104 4.97 15.80 16.55
CA ALA A 104 5.57 17.10 16.80
C ALA A 104 6.62 17.40 15.71
N PRO A 105 6.82 18.68 15.32
CA PRO A 105 7.78 19.03 14.26
C PRO A 105 9.21 18.52 14.51
N ALA A 106 9.64 18.45 15.77
CA ALA A 106 10.94 17.90 16.14
C ALA A 106 11.06 16.39 15.90
N GLU A 107 9.99 15.63 16.12
CA GLU A 107 9.93 14.19 15.85
C GLU A 107 10.04 13.94 14.34
N SER A 108 9.28 14.71 13.54
CA SER A 108 9.35 14.67 12.08
C SER A 108 10.75 14.96 11.55
N ALA A 109 11.43 15.96 12.12
CA ALA A 109 12.79 16.32 11.75
C ALA A 109 13.81 15.23 12.09
N GLU A 110 13.72 14.61 13.29
CA GLU A 110 14.65 13.55 13.70
C GLU A 110 14.40 12.25 12.91
N LEU A 111 13.15 11.89 12.64
CA LEU A 111 12.81 10.79 11.73
C LEU A 111 13.44 11.00 10.35
N ARG A 112 13.21 12.18 9.75
CA ARG A 112 13.77 12.53 8.43
C ARG A 112 15.29 12.46 8.42
N LYS A 113 15.94 12.98 9.46
CA LYS A 113 17.39 12.91 9.63
C LYS A 113 17.87 11.45 9.70
N ARG A 114 17.21 10.60 10.49
CA ARG A 114 17.59 9.19 10.64
C ARG A 114 17.48 8.42 9.32
N VAL A 115 16.36 8.58 8.60
CA VAL A 115 16.16 7.85 7.33
C VAL A 115 16.99 8.41 6.18
N SER A 116 17.42 9.67 6.24
CA SER A 116 18.29 10.27 5.20
C SER A 116 19.66 9.60 5.07
N ALA A 117 20.09 8.85 6.09
CA ALA A 117 21.32 8.06 6.08
C ALA A 117 21.14 6.67 5.44
N LEU A 118 19.90 6.28 5.09
CA LEU A 118 19.59 5.01 4.46
C LEU A 118 19.63 5.11 2.94
N GLU A 119 19.72 3.96 2.28
CA GLU A 119 19.79 3.89 0.82
C GLU A 119 18.39 4.02 0.21
N TYR A 120 18.16 5.15 -0.48
CA TYR A 120 16.97 5.34 -1.28
C TYR A 120 17.17 4.74 -2.66
N SER A 121 16.14 4.05 -3.17
CA SER A 121 16.12 3.59 -4.56
C SER A 121 14.85 4.04 -5.25
N PHE A 122 14.96 4.23 -6.57
CA PHE A 122 13.80 4.49 -7.41
C PHE A 122 12.85 3.30 -7.36
N TRP A 123 11.55 3.56 -7.47
CA TRP A 123 10.55 2.53 -7.22
C TRP A 123 10.39 1.53 -8.37
N SER A 124 10.85 1.91 -9.57
CA SER A 124 10.84 1.11 -10.80
C SER A 124 12.26 0.97 -11.37
N SER A 125 12.48 -0.05 -12.20
CA SER A 125 13.66 -0.17 -13.06
C SER A 125 13.53 0.59 -14.39
N ASN A 126 12.31 0.96 -14.80
CA ASN A 126 12.06 1.71 -16.03
C ASN A 126 12.07 3.24 -15.75
N PRO A 127 12.95 4.02 -16.41
CA PRO A 127 12.98 5.48 -16.25
C PRO A 127 11.68 6.20 -16.68
N ASP A 128 10.94 5.66 -17.64
CA ASP A 128 9.72 6.28 -18.20
C ASP A 128 8.54 6.27 -17.21
N ASP A 129 8.60 5.41 -16.19
CA ASP A 129 7.59 5.33 -15.13
C ASP A 129 7.53 6.60 -14.25
N ARG A 130 8.50 7.51 -14.42
CA ARG A 130 8.51 8.84 -13.79
C ARG A 130 7.29 9.69 -14.14
N ASP A 131 6.65 9.44 -15.28
CA ASP A 131 5.43 10.13 -15.71
C ASP A 131 4.22 9.83 -14.80
N PHE A 132 4.22 8.66 -14.17
CA PHE A 132 3.17 8.22 -13.25
C PHE A 132 3.57 8.43 -11.79
N ARG A 133 4.81 8.11 -11.44
CA ARG A 133 5.34 8.34 -10.09
C ARG A 133 6.80 8.75 -10.15
N ASN A 134 7.10 9.92 -9.63
CA ASN A 134 8.46 10.40 -9.52
C ASN A 134 8.84 10.58 -8.05
N ALA A 135 9.32 9.50 -7.46
CA ALA A 135 9.75 9.44 -6.06
C ALA A 135 10.86 8.40 -5.89
N VAL A 136 11.77 8.65 -4.98
CA VAL A 136 12.65 7.61 -4.43
C VAL A 136 12.10 7.15 -3.10
N THR A 137 12.33 5.89 -2.75
CA THR A 137 11.75 5.29 -1.54
C THR A 137 12.81 4.52 -0.75
N VAL A 138 12.56 4.32 0.54
CA VAL A 138 13.26 3.34 1.38
C VAL A 138 12.23 2.60 2.23
N GLU A 139 12.39 1.28 2.34
CA GLU A 139 11.53 0.43 3.16
C GLU A 139 12.22 0.11 4.47
N VAL A 140 11.50 0.34 5.57
CA VAL A 140 11.99 0.11 6.92
C VAL A 140 10.97 -0.72 7.69
N HIS A 141 11.42 -1.80 8.30
CA HIS A 141 10.66 -2.55 9.30
C HIS A 141 10.99 -2.00 10.69
N ASP A 142 10.03 -1.37 11.35
CA ASP A 142 10.21 -0.81 12.70
C ASP A 142 8.92 -0.94 13.53
N GLN A 143 8.87 -2.00 14.35
CA GLN A 143 7.72 -2.30 15.19
C GLN A 143 7.45 -1.20 16.23
N GLY A 144 8.50 -0.57 16.76
CA GLY A 144 8.35 0.47 17.79
C GLY A 144 7.67 1.73 17.26
N LEU A 145 8.07 2.18 16.07
CA LEU A 145 7.43 3.33 15.41
C LEU A 145 5.99 2.99 14.99
N ALA A 146 5.75 1.79 14.46
CA ALA A 146 4.40 1.34 14.12
C ALA A 146 3.48 1.33 15.34
N ALA A 147 3.93 0.79 16.48
CA ALA A 147 3.17 0.78 17.73
C ALA A 147 2.88 2.20 18.25
N ALA A 148 3.85 3.10 18.19
CA ALA A 148 3.65 4.48 18.62
C ALA A 148 2.68 5.25 17.72
N LEU A 149 2.75 5.07 16.40
CA LEU A 149 1.77 5.65 15.46
C LEU A 149 0.36 5.08 15.71
N TRP A 150 0.26 3.78 15.98
CA TRP A 150 -1.00 3.12 16.29
C TRP A 150 -1.67 3.73 17.52
N GLU A 151 -0.96 3.93 18.63
CA GLU A 151 -1.56 4.55 19.82
C GLU A 151 -2.09 5.96 19.57
N ARG A 152 -1.47 6.72 18.66
CA ARG A 152 -1.93 8.05 18.27
C ARG A 152 -3.22 7.97 17.44
N ILE A 153 -3.27 7.12 16.41
CA ILE A 153 -4.40 7.13 15.47
C ILE A 153 -5.57 6.22 15.88
N ARG A 154 -5.34 5.20 16.71
CA ARG A 154 -6.33 4.17 17.08
C ARG A 154 -7.71 4.73 17.48
N PRO A 155 -7.83 5.83 18.24
CA PRO A 155 -9.14 6.38 18.62
C PRO A 155 -9.98 6.91 17.45
N HIS A 156 -9.36 7.15 16.29
CA HIS A 156 -9.97 7.77 15.12
C HIS A 156 -10.16 6.80 13.95
N VAL A 157 -9.80 5.54 14.15
CA VAL A 157 -9.90 4.46 13.17
C VAL A 157 -11.08 3.56 13.56
N PRO A 158 -11.90 3.07 12.61
CA PRO A 158 -12.95 2.12 12.91
C PRO A 158 -12.38 0.86 13.57
N ALA A 159 -12.66 0.68 14.86
CA ALA A 159 -12.19 -0.48 15.62
C ALA A 159 -12.78 -1.79 15.10
N ARG A 160 -13.99 -1.71 14.53
CA ARG A 160 -14.67 -2.79 13.82
C ARG A 160 -15.12 -2.29 12.45
N PHE A 161 -15.00 -3.17 11.46
CA PHE A 161 -15.43 -2.94 10.10
C PHE A 161 -16.15 -4.19 9.61
N GLU A 162 -17.37 -4.06 9.12
CA GLU A 162 -18.12 -5.18 8.53
C GLU A 162 -18.05 -5.04 7.02
N MET A 163 -17.55 -6.08 6.35
CA MET A 163 -17.46 -6.14 4.89
C MET A 163 -18.61 -6.98 4.34
N LYS A 164 -19.41 -6.41 3.45
CA LYS A 164 -20.62 -7.01 2.87
C LYS A 164 -20.51 -7.11 1.36
N GLU A 165 -21.24 -8.05 0.77
CA GLU A 165 -21.20 -8.28 -0.68
C GLU A 165 -21.74 -7.10 -1.50
N ASP A 166 -22.60 -6.28 -0.91
CA ASP A 166 -23.18 -5.08 -1.52
C ASP A 166 -22.36 -3.81 -1.30
N ASP A 167 -21.25 -3.88 -0.55
CA ASP A 167 -20.33 -2.77 -0.40
C ASP A 167 -19.59 -2.48 -1.73
N GLU A 168 -19.41 -1.20 -2.06
CA GLU A 168 -18.74 -0.79 -3.31
C GLU A 168 -17.29 -1.27 -3.41
N TRP A 169 -16.66 -1.55 -2.27
CA TRP A 169 -15.27 -2.00 -2.12
C TRP A 169 -15.17 -3.50 -1.78
N TYR A 170 -16.26 -4.24 -1.97
CA TYR A 170 -16.30 -5.68 -1.72
C TYR A 170 -15.37 -6.45 -2.65
N GLU A 171 -14.55 -7.32 -2.06
CA GLU A 171 -13.81 -8.36 -2.77
C GLU A 171 -14.28 -9.73 -2.30
N ARG A 172 -14.45 -10.65 -3.23
CA ARG A 172 -14.83 -12.02 -2.91
C ARG A 172 -13.82 -12.64 -1.93
N GLY A 173 -14.32 -13.30 -0.88
CA GLY A 173 -13.49 -13.84 0.19
C GLY A 173 -13.24 -12.86 1.34
N THR A 174 -13.71 -11.61 1.28
CA THR A 174 -13.49 -10.60 2.33
C THR A 174 -14.66 -10.40 3.27
N GLU A 175 -15.78 -11.08 3.02
CA GLU A 175 -17.02 -10.93 3.79
C GLU A 175 -16.88 -11.22 5.30
N GLY A 176 -17.52 -10.42 6.14
CA GLY A 176 -17.59 -10.61 7.58
C GLY A 176 -17.03 -9.45 8.40
N GLU A 177 -16.93 -9.67 9.72
CA GLU A 177 -16.41 -8.66 10.63
C GLU A 177 -14.88 -8.69 10.73
N TRP A 178 -14.30 -7.50 10.74
CA TRP A 178 -12.88 -7.24 10.85
C TRP A 178 -12.63 -6.31 12.03
N VAL A 179 -11.57 -6.56 12.79
CA VAL A 179 -11.15 -5.76 13.95
C VAL A 179 -9.78 -5.18 13.68
N ALA A 180 -9.63 -3.87 13.87
CA ALA A 180 -8.34 -3.20 13.71
C ALA A 180 -7.31 -3.77 14.68
N SER A 181 -6.13 -4.16 14.17
CA SER A 181 -5.10 -4.88 14.91
C SER A 181 -3.78 -4.12 15.06
N GLY A 182 -3.60 -2.98 14.39
CA GLY A 182 -2.40 -2.16 14.51
C GLY A 182 -2.03 -1.40 13.24
N ILE A 183 -0.84 -0.80 13.25
CA ILE A 183 -0.16 -0.30 12.05
C ILE A 183 0.73 -1.40 11.47
N ASN A 184 0.84 -1.45 10.14
CA ASN A 184 1.81 -2.32 9.46
C ASN A 184 3.24 -1.92 9.85
N GLU A 185 4.02 -2.89 10.33
CA GLU A 185 5.39 -2.70 10.79
C GLU A 185 6.36 -2.37 9.63
N HIS A 186 5.94 -2.61 8.38
CA HIS A 186 6.63 -2.17 7.17
C HIS A 186 6.23 -0.72 6.82
N LEU A 187 7.18 0.20 6.99
CA LEU A 187 7.04 1.62 6.75
C LEU A 187 7.77 2.01 5.47
N LEU A 188 7.04 2.56 4.50
CA LEU A 188 7.61 3.08 3.26
C LEU A 188 7.89 4.58 3.43
N PHE A 189 9.16 4.96 3.49
CA PHE A 189 9.54 6.36 3.42
C PHE A 189 9.68 6.76 1.96
N ALA A 190 8.92 7.75 1.51
CA ALA A 190 8.98 8.25 0.15
C ALA A 190 9.48 9.69 0.14
N HIS A 191 10.47 9.96 -0.72
CA HIS A 191 11.05 11.26 -0.94
C HIS A 191 10.81 11.71 -2.38
N TYR A 192 10.26 12.91 -2.51
CA TYR A 192 9.93 13.55 -3.77
C TYR A 192 10.69 14.88 -3.83
N SER A 193 11.55 15.02 -4.84
CA SER A 193 12.16 16.30 -5.17
C SER A 193 11.16 17.21 -5.86
N GLU A 194 11.57 18.45 -6.18
CA GLU A 194 10.82 19.36 -7.07
C GLU A 194 10.25 18.64 -8.30
N GLY A 195 8.97 18.86 -8.59
CA GLY A 195 8.22 18.19 -9.66
C GLY A 195 7.88 16.72 -9.41
N GLY A 196 8.44 16.12 -8.36
CA GLY A 196 8.09 14.78 -7.89
C GLY A 196 6.62 14.69 -7.52
N HIS A 197 5.97 13.60 -7.93
CA HIS A 197 4.51 13.44 -7.85
C HIS A 197 4.15 11.94 -7.79
N PHE A 198 2.86 11.68 -7.57
CA PHE A 198 2.27 10.37 -7.75
C PHE A 198 0.89 10.57 -8.36
N SER A 199 0.74 10.25 -9.64
CA SER A 199 -0.49 10.42 -10.41
C SER A 199 -1.69 9.70 -9.80
N PRO A 200 -2.92 10.07 -10.17
CA PRO A 200 -4.13 9.51 -9.56
C PRO A 200 -4.17 7.98 -9.55
N HIS A 201 -4.43 7.41 -8.37
CA HIS A 201 -4.44 5.97 -8.11
C HIS A 201 -5.33 5.61 -6.91
N THR A 202 -5.51 4.32 -6.70
CA THR A 202 -5.88 3.72 -5.40
C THR A 202 -4.74 2.89 -4.87
N ASP A 203 -4.72 2.69 -3.56
CA ASP A 203 -3.70 1.89 -2.90
C ASP A 203 -4.07 0.41 -2.89
N GLY A 204 -3.09 -0.44 -3.10
CA GLY A 204 -3.22 -1.87 -2.91
C GLY A 204 -3.19 -2.25 -1.43
N TYR A 205 -3.61 -3.49 -1.16
CA TYR A 205 -3.72 -4.02 0.19
C TYR A 205 -2.48 -4.83 0.58
N THR A 206 -2.00 -4.62 1.81
CA THR A 206 -1.09 -5.55 2.46
C THR A 206 -1.89 -6.74 2.95
N ILE A 207 -1.67 -7.93 2.39
CA ILE A 207 -2.37 -9.15 2.80
C ILE A 207 -1.35 -10.12 3.41
N VAL A 208 -1.51 -10.42 4.69
CA VAL A 208 -0.64 -11.35 5.43
C VAL A 208 -1.16 -12.78 5.27
N ASP A 209 -2.46 -12.95 5.46
CA ASP A 209 -3.17 -14.23 5.31
C ASP A 209 -4.66 -13.97 5.02
N PHE A 210 -5.45 -15.04 4.86
CA PHE A 210 -6.89 -14.95 4.56
C PHE A 210 -7.73 -14.20 5.61
N ASN A 211 -7.20 -14.01 6.83
CA ASN A 211 -7.84 -13.37 7.97
C ASN A 211 -7.08 -12.14 8.46
N HIS A 212 -6.06 -11.64 7.76
CA HIS A 212 -5.26 -10.50 8.19
C HIS A 212 -4.80 -9.66 7.00
N ARG A 213 -5.37 -8.46 6.85
CA ARG A 213 -5.06 -7.53 5.76
C ARG A 213 -5.18 -6.07 6.17
N SER A 214 -4.63 -5.17 5.38
CA SER A 214 -4.91 -3.73 5.50
C SER A 214 -6.27 -3.37 4.91
N LEU A 215 -6.86 -2.29 5.43
CA LEU A 215 -8.04 -1.62 4.84
C LEU A 215 -7.86 -0.10 4.66
N TYR A 216 -7.04 0.53 5.49
CA TYR A 216 -6.80 1.97 5.45
C TYR A 216 -5.32 2.27 5.21
N THR A 217 -5.04 3.25 4.36
CA THR A 217 -3.72 3.85 4.18
C THR A 217 -3.49 4.90 5.26
N VAL A 218 -2.25 5.00 5.72
CA VAL A 218 -1.75 6.05 6.61
C VAL A 218 -0.60 6.78 5.93
N ILE A 219 -0.75 8.10 5.76
CA ILE A 219 0.31 9.00 5.31
C ILE A 219 0.71 9.91 6.48
N VAL A 220 2.01 10.07 6.70
CA VAL A 220 2.57 11.04 7.66
C VAL A 220 3.55 11.94 6.94
N TYR A 221 3.36 13.26 7.00
CA TYR A 221 4.25 14.23 6.37
C TYR A 221 5.38 14.61 7.32
N LEU A 222 6.63 14.59 6.85
CA LEU A 222 7.81 14.81 7.69
C LEU A 222 8.47 16.19 7.51
N ASN A 223 7.96 17.00 6.60
CA ASN A 223 8.40 18.38 6.38
C ASN A 223 7.29 19.22 5.75
N ASP A 224 7.42 20.54 5.86
CA ASP A 224 6.58 21.48 5.12
C ASP A 224 7.07 21.57 3.68
N CYS A 225 6.15 21.48 2.72
CA CYS A 225 6.49 21.68 1.32
C CYS A 225 6.45 23.16 0.93
N GLY A 226 5.60 23.97 1.56
CA GLY A 226 5.38 25.39 1.25
C GLY A 226 4.62 25.65 -0.07
N ALA A 227 4.89 24.87 -1.12
CA ALA A 227 4.18 24.86 -2.39
C ALA A 227 4.09 23.45 -2.97
N GLY A 228 2.92 23.09 -3.50
CA GLY A 228 2.68 21.75 -4.03
C GLY A 228 2.76 20.63 -2.98
N GLY A 229 2.91 19.39 -3.42
CA GLY A 229 3.17 18.24 -2.55
C GLY A 229 1.97 17.75 -1.72
N ALA A 230 0.78 18.34 -1.86
CA ALA A 230 -0.41 17.89 -1.16
C ALA A 230 -0.79 16.44 -1.54
N THR A 231 -1.64 15.82 -0.73
CA THR A 231 -2.42 14.66 -1.18
C THR A 231 -3.81 15.17 -1.56
N LEU A 232 -4.21 14.95 -2.81
CA LEU A 232 -5.54 15.30 -3.29
C LEU A 232 -6.42 14.05 -3.24
N LEU A 233 -7.62 14.18 -2.69
CA LEU A 233 -8.60 13.10 -2.62
C LEU A 233 -9.69 13.35 -3.65
N TYR A 234 -10.12 12.29 -4.33
CA TYR A 234 -11.14 12.34 -5.36
C TYR A 234 -12.40 11.59 -4.91
N PRO A 235 -13.56 11.93 -5.49
CA PRO A 235 -14.73 11.10 -5.29
C PRO A 235 -14.51 9.73 -5.95
N PRO A 236 -15.15 8.65 -5.45
CA PRO A 236 -15.19 7.37 -6.12
C PRO A 236 -16.11 7.49 -7.36
N GLU A 237 -15.57 8.03 -8.45
CA GLU A 237 -16.27 8.22 -9.73
C GLU A 237 -15.78 7.26 -10.80
N THR A 238 -16.68 6.82 -11.66
CA THR A 238 -16.43 5.81 -12.70
C THR A 238 -16.13 6.39 -14.08
N ASP A 239 -16.33 7.69 -14.30
CA ASP A 239 -16.12 8.35 -15.59
C ASP A 239 -14.98 9.37 -15.50
N VAL A 240 -13.77 8.84 -15.29
CA VAL A 240 -12.54 9.63 -15.19
C VAL A 240 -11.59 9.28 -16.34
N SER A 241 -11.03 10.30 -16.97
CA SER A 241 -9.99 10.14 -18.00
C SER A 241 -8.65 10.66 -17.50
N PHE A 242 -7.59 9.96 -17.88
CA PHE A 242 -6.25 10.50 -17.73
C PHE A 242 -5.96 11.55 -18.80
N VAL A 243 -5.34 12.64 -18.36
CA VAL A 243 -4.70 13.64 -19.21
C VAL A 243 -3.24 13.78 -18.81
N ARG A 244 -2.41 14.29 -19.73
CA ARG A 244 -1.04 14.68 -19.43
C ARG A 244 -0.96 16.18 -19.24
N ASP A 245 -0.31 16.63 -18.18
CA ASP A 245 -0.02 18.04 -18.00
C ASP A 245 1.19 18.50 -18.85
N GLU A 246 1.55 19.78 -18.74
CA GLU A 246 2.65 20.38 -19.51
C GLU A 246 4.02 19.70 -19.27
N PHE A 247 4.17 18.95 -18.18
CA PHE A 247 5.36 18.17 -17.84
C PHE A 247 5.18 16.66 -18.11
N GLN A 248 4.20 16.29 -18.94
CA GLN A 248 3.84 14.91 -19.30
C GLN A 248 3.36 14.03 -18.16
N ARG A 249 3.04 14.61 -16.99
CA ARG A 249 2.61 13.81 -15.83
C ARG A 249 1.14 13.43 -15.98
N PHE A 250 0.80 12.20 -15.63
CA PHE A 250 -0.60 11.77 -15.64
C PHE A 250 -1.41 12.48 -14.56
N ARG A 251 -2.61 12.95 -14.92
CA ARG A 251 -3.60 13.62 -14.07
C ARG A 251 -5.00 13.22 -14.45
N TRP A 252 -5.95 13.48 -13.56
CA TRP A 252 -7.37 13.34 -13.88
C TRP A 252 -7.98 14.67 -14.32
N THR A 253 -9.03 14.56 -15.12
CA THR A 253 -9.84 15.69 -15.60
C THR A 253 -10.79 16.25 -14.54
N ILE A 254 -11.09 15.46 -13.52
CA ILE A 254 -12.00 15.85 -12.44
C ILE A 254 -11.28 16.63 -11.34
N GLN A 255 -12.06 17.40 -10.58
CA GLN A 255 -11.55 18.15 -9.45
C GLN A 255 -11.50 17.29 -8.19
N PRO A 256 -10.47 17.45 -7.34
CA PRO A 256 -10.43 16.77 -6.05
C PRO A 256 -11.50 17.33 -5.12
N THR A 257 -12.04 16.49 -4.24
CA THR A 257 -12.95 16.90 -3.16
C THR A 257 -12.19 17.56 -2.02
N HIS A 258 -10.95 17.12 -1.78
CA HIS A 258 -10.10 17.60 -0.69
C HIS A 258 -8.65 17.74 -1.15
N ARG A 259 -7.96 18.73 -0.57
CA ARG A 259 -6.53 18.96 -0.73
C ARG A 259 -5.88 19.00 0.65
N VAL A 260 -5.18 17.93 1.03
CA VAL A 260 -4.49 17.80 2.32
C VAL A 260 -3.06 18.29 2.16
N ALA A 261 -2.73 19.42 2.80
CA ALA A 261 -1.44 20.09 2.64
C ALA A 261 -0.27 19.26 3.21
N CYS A 262 0.88 19.38 2.55
CA CYS A 262 2.15 18.83 3.04
C CYS A 262 2.71 19.74 4.15
N GLU A 263 2.39 19.38 5.39
CA GLU A 263 2.75 20.10 6.61
C GLU A 263 3.48 19.17 7.58
N ALA A 264 4.59 19.62 8.14
CA ALA A 264 5.44 18.78 8.98
C ALA A 264 4.68 18.25 10.21
N GLY A 265 4.65 16.93 10.35
CA GLY A 265 3.98 16.24 11.44
C GLY A 265 2.47 16.09 11.27
N SER A 266 1.89 16.53 10.17
CA SER A 266 0.50 16.19 9.87
C SER A 266 0.38 14.75 9.35
N GLY A 267 -0.82 14.18 9.44
CA GLY A 267 -1.13 12.84 8.97
C GLY A 267 -2.49 12.77 8.28
N LEU A 268 -2.68 11.70 7.53
CA LEU A 268 -3.92 11.41 6.82
C LEU A 268 -4.17 9.90 6.86
N VAL A 269 -5.36 9.50 7.29
CA VAL A 269 -5.84 8.12 7.24
C VAL A 269 -7.04 8.06 6.33
N PHE A 270 -7.07 7.12 5.38
CA PHE A 270 -8.17 7.00 4.43
C PHE A 270 -8.31 5.57 3.93
N PHE A 271 -9.50 5.19 3.49
CA PHE A 271 -9.76 3.84 2.99
C PHE A 271 -9.00 3.58 1.68
N GLN A 272 -8.40 2.41 1.50
CA GLN A 272 -7.44 2.15 0.40
C GLN A 272 -8.04 2.30 -1.01
N THR A 273 -9.36 2.09 -1.16
CA THR A 273 -10.06 2.29 -2.43
C THR A 273 -10.45 3.74 -2.71
N LEU A 274 -10.21 4.68 -1.79
CA LEU A 274 -10.43 6.11 -2.04
C LEU A 274 -9.38 6.61 -3.04
N PRO A 275 -9.81 7.10 -4.23
CA PRO A 275 -8.84 7.54 -5.20
C PRO A 275 -8.16 8.84 -4.78
N HIS A 276 -6.87 8.94 -5.04
CA HIS A 276 -6.04 10.04 -4.59
C HIS A 276 -4.82 10.27 -5.49
N GLU A 277 -4.21 11.44 -5.40
CA GLU A 277 -2.93 11.75 -6.04
C GLU A 277 -1.98 12.48 -5.09
N GLY A 278 -0.68 12.30 -5.31
CA GLY A 278 0.36 13.17 -4.79
C GLY A 278 0.59 14.32 -5.75
N GLU A 279 0.06 15.50 -5.41
CA GLU A 279 0.28 16.75 -6.15
C GLU A 279 1.79 16.99 -6.33
N PRO A 280 2.25 17.48 -7.49
CA PRO A 280 3.66 17.76 -7.69
C PRO A 280 4.22 18.69 -6.65
N VAL A 281 5.42 18.37 -6.18
CA VAL A 281 6.20 19.24 -5.30
C VAL A 281 6.57 20.52 -6.06
N GLY A 282 6.35 21.68 -5.43
CA GLY A 282 6.64 22.98 -6.03
C GLY A 282 8.13 23.28 -6.21
N PRO A 283 8.47 24.43 -6.85
CA PRO A 283 9.86 24.81 -7.08
C PRO A 283 10.65 25.05 -5.79
N GLY A 284 11.90 24.57 -5.76
CA GLY A 284 12.83 24.83 -4.66
C GLY A 284 12.51 24.10 -3.34
N THR A 285 11.63 23.10 -3.35
CA THR A 285 11.23 22.34 -2.16
C THR A 285 11.26 20.83 -2.40
N PHE A 286 10.95 20.06 -1.37
CA PHE A 286 10.87 18.60 -1.40
C PHE A 286 9.76 18.11 -0.47
N LYS A 287 9.31 16.87 -0.66
CA LYS A 287 8.34 16.19 0.21
C LYS A 287 8.95 14.89 0.71
N THR A 288 8.87 14.66 2.01
CA THR A 288 9.18 13.37 2.63
C THR A 288 7.98 12.89 3.41
N ILE A 289 7.52 11.68 3.15
CA ILE A 289 6.40 11.06 3.86
C ILE A 289 6.76 9.68 4.38
N ILE A 290 6.02 9.23 5.39
CA ILE A 290 5.83 7.81 5.71
C ILE A 290 4.51 7.37 5.10
N ARG A 291 4.51 6.24 4.41
CA ARG A 291 3.30 5.52 4.01
C ARG A 291 3.31 4.15 4.68
N THR A 292 2.22 3.82 5.36
CA THR A 292 1.95 2.52 5.98
C THR A 292 0.44 2.27 5.97
N ASP A 293 -0.02 1.20 6.61
CA ASP A 293 -1.41 0.77 6.59
C ASP A 293 -1.94 0.50 8.00
N VAL A 294 -3.24 0.67 8.20
CA VAL A 294 -3.96 0.06 9.33
C VAL A 294 -4.31 -1.37 8.96
N MET A 295 -3.83 -2.31 9.79
CA MET A 295 -4.09 -3.74 9.66
C MET A 295 -5.36 -4.15 10.41
N TYR A 296 -6.06 -5.14 9.86
CA TYR A 296 -7.31 -5.68 10.37
C TYR A 296 -7.29 -7.19 10.38
N ARG A 297 -7.86 -7.78 11.44
CA ARG A 297 -8.06 -9.23 11.57
C ARG A 297 -9.53 -9.62 11.51
N ARG A 298 -9.86 -10.66 10.76
CA ARG A 298 -11.22 -11.20 10.67
C ARG A 298 -11.62 -11.86 11.99
N VAL A 299 -12.85 -11.61 12.44
CA VAL A 299 -13.42 -12.20 13.66
C VAL A 299 -14.85 -12.68 13.40
N PRO A 300 -15.16 -13.99 13.54
CA PRO A 300 -14.21 -15.08 13.75
C PRO A 300 -13.32 -15.30 12.52
N PRO A 301 -12.12 -15.89 12.70
CA PRO A 301 -11.30 -16.31 11.56
C PRO A 301 -12.02 -17.41 10.76
N ARG A 302 -11.80 -17.44 9.45
CA ARG A 302 -12.34 -18.44 8.53
C ARG A 302 -11.20 -19.23 7.89
N CYS A 303 -11.41 -20.52 7.64
CA CYS A 303 -10.40 -21.38 7.00
C CYS A 303 -9.00 -21.28 7.66
N ASP A 304 -8.96 -21.14 8.99
CA ASP A 304 -7.72 -20.96 9.77
C ASP A 304 -7.22 -22.27 10.42
N ASP A 305 -7.49 -23.40 9.77
CA ASP A 305 -6.80 -24.66 10.03
C ASP A 305 -5.65 -24.86 9.02
N ASP A 306 -4.88 -25.93 9.17
CA ASP A 306 -3.72 -26.18 8.29
C ASP A 306 -4.15 -26.37 6.82
N ALA A 307 -5.33 -26.96 6.60
CA ALA A 307 -5.87 -27.18 5.26
C ALA A 307 -6.28 -25.87 4.58
N GLY A 308 -6.97 -24.98 5.31
CA GLY A 308 -7.39 -23.67 4.83
C GLY A 308 -6.22 -22.71 4.61
N ARG A 309 -5.25 -22.67 5.53
CA ARG A 309 -4.01 -21.88 5.34
C ARG A 309 -3.23 -22.34 4.11
N LEU A 310 -3.10 -23.66 3.92
CA LEU A 310 -2.44 -24.19 2.72
C LEU A 310 -3.26 -23.94 1.46
N ALA A 311 -4.59 -24.04 1.51
CA ALA A 311 -5.46 -23.72 0.38
C ALA A 311 -5.29 -22.26 -0.05
N TYR A 312 -5.30 -21.32 0.90
CA TYR A 312 -5.04 -19.91 0.62
C TYR A 312 -3.64 -19.67 0.03
N SER A 313 -2.59 -20.28 0.60
CA SER A 313 -1.23 -20.17 0.05
C SER A 313 -1.15 -20.66 -1.40
N LEU A 314 -1.76 -21.81 -1.70
CA LEU A 314 -1.79 -22.37 -3.06
C LEU A 314 -2.60 -21.49 -4.00
N TYR A 315 -3.69 -20.89 -3.53
CA TYR A 315 -4.47 -19.93 -4.31
C TYR A 315 -3.65 -18.70 -4.67
N ARG A 316 -2.92 -18.10 -3.71
CA ARG A 316 -2.04 -16.95 -3.97
C ARG A 316 -0.89 -17.29 -4.92
N GLU A 317 -0.29 -18.47 -4.78
CA GLU A 317 0.69 -18.97 -5.74
C GLU A 317 0.11 -19.14 -7.14
N ALA A 318 -1.14 -19.61 -7.25
CA ALA A 318 -1.82 -19.81 -8.51
C ALA A 318 -2.09 -18.48 -9.23
N GLU A 319 -2.54 -17.44 -8.51
CA GLU A 319 -2.74 -16.10 -9.08
C GLU A 319 -1.44 -15.51 -9.63
N LEU A 320 -0.32 -15.68 -8.91
CA LEU A 320 0.99 -15.23 -9.39
C LEU A 320 1.43 -15.99 -10.66
N LEU A 321 1.28 -17.32 -10.66
CA LEU A 321 1.59 -18.15 -11.82
C LEU A 321 0.74 -17.78 -13.03
N GLU A 322 -0.56 -17.52 -12.83
CA GLU A 322 -1.47 -17.09 -13.90
C GLU A 322 -1.08 -15.72 -14.45
N ALA A 323 -0.76 -14.75 -13.59
CA ALA A 323 -0.26 -13.44 -14.00
C ALA A 323 1.08 -13.51 -14.77
N ASP A 324 1.89 -14.55 -14.51
CA ASP A 324 3.13 -14.83 -15.23
C ASP A 324 2.93 -15.70 -16.50
N GLY A 325 1.69 -16.04 -16.86
CA GLY A 325 1.38 -16.83 -18.05
C GLY A 325 1.56 -18.35 -17.89
N HIS A 326 1.84 -18.83 -16.68
CA HIS A 326 2.00 -20.25 -16.33
C HIS A 326 0.64 -20.91 -15.99
N ALA A 327 -0.31 -20.80 -16.92
CA ALA A 327 -1.69 -21.26 -16.71
C ALA A 327 -1.82 -22.75 -16.32
N PRO A 328 -1.05 -23.70 -16.89
CA PRO A 328 -1.13 -25.11 -16.48
C PRO A 328 -0.74 -25.36 -15.02
N GLU A 329 0.33 -24.72 -14.54
CA GLU A 329 0.79 -24.79 -13.15
C GLU A 329 -0.21 -24.13 -12.21
N ALA A 330 -0.71 -22.94 -12.57
CA ALA A 330 -1.76 -22.24 -11.82
C ALA A 330 -3.00 -23.13 -11.64
N GLY A 331 -3.49 -23.76 -12.73
CA GLY A 331 -4.63 -24.67 -12.69
C GLY A 331 -4.43 -25.93 -11.83
N GLN A 332 -3.19 -26.40 -11.65
CA GLN A 332 -2.90 -27.48 -10.68
C GLN A 332 -3.03 -26.99 -9.24
N LYS A 333 -2.56 -25.78 -8.97
CA LYS A 333 -2.61 -25.15 -7.65
C LYS A 333 -4.04 -24.80 -7.24
N PHE A 334 -4.83 -24.17 -8.12
CA PHE A 334 -6.26 -23.92 -7.87
C PHE A 334 -7.02 -25.21 -7.54
N ARG A 335 -6.87 -26.26 -8.36
CA ARG A 335 -7.54 -27.55 -8.09
C ARG A 335 -7.12 -28.20 -6.78
N ARG A 336 -5.88 -27.98 -6.34
CA ARG A 336 -5.40 -28.48 -5.06
C ARG A 336 -5.99 -27.66 -3.90
N ALA A 337 -6.05 -26.33 -4.02
CA ALA A 337 -6.70 -25.46 -3.04
C ALA A 337 -8.17 -25.86 -2.83
N VAL A 338 -8.92 -26.03 -3.92
CA VAL A 338 -10.34 -26.45 -3.89
C VAL A 338 -10.53 -27.78 -3.14
N LYS A 339 -9.65 -28.76 -3.38
CA LYS A 339 -9.72 -30.07 -2.70
C LYS A 339 -9.36 -30.01 -1.22
N LEU A 340 -8.46 -29.11 -0.84
CA LEU A 340 -7.98 -29.00 0.55
C LEU A 340 -9.01 -28.35 1.44
N CYS A 341 -9.69 -27.31 0.97
CA CYS A 341 -10.67 -26.57 1.77
C CYS A 341 -11.87 -26.17 0.89
N PRO A 342 -12.95 -26.99 0.87
CA PRO A 342 -14.16 -26.67 0.13
C PRO A 342 -14.83 -25.37 0.59
N GLU A 343 -14.81 -25.07 1.90
CA GLU A 343 -15.33 -23.79 2.40
C GLU A 343 -14.57 -22.61 1.77
N PHE A 344 -13.24 -22.66 1.74
CA PHE A 344 -12.42 -21.63 1.09
C PHE A 344 -12.76 -21.51 -0.40
N ALA A 345 -12.95 -22.63 -1.09
CA ALA A 345 -13.33 -22.65 -2.50
C ALA A 345 -14.67 -21.95 -2.75
N ASP A 346 -15.69 -22.23 -1.92
CA ASP A 346 -17.01 -21.61 -2.02
C ASP A 346 -16.92 -20.10 -1.80
N LEU A 347 -16.12 -19.65 -0.82
CA LEU A 347 -15.89 -18.23 -0.56
C LEU A 347 -15.21 -17.55 -1.74
N MET A 348 -14.13 -18.14 -2.24
CA MET A 348 -13.34 -17.60 -3.34
C MET A 348 -13.97 -17.83 -4.72
N GLY A 349 -15.07 -18.59 -4.81
CA GLY A 349 -15.80 -18.83 -6.06
C GLY A 349 -15.01 -19.65 -7.08
N LEU A 350 -14.28 -20.67 -6.62
CA LEU A 350 -13.31 -21.47 -7.39
C LEU A 350 -13.84 -22.79 -7.93
#